data_AF-A0A2I0AYT2-F1
#
_entry.id   AF-A0A2I0AYT2-F1
#
_cell.length_a   1.000
_cell.length_b   1.000
_cell.length_c   1.000
_cell.angle_alpha   90.00
_cell.angle_beta   90.00
_cell.angle_gamma   90.00
#
_symmetry.space_group_name_H-M   'P 1'
#
loop_
_entity.id
_entity.type
_entity.pdbx_description
1 polymer ?
#
loop_
_entity_poly.entity_id
_entity_poly.type
_entity_poly.pdbx_seq_one_letter_code
_entity_poly.pdbx_strand_id
1 'polypeptide(L)'
;MSLLSLPLAVPAVKPNGSLPFLLYLRRAKPSLLRHFYRGRLVVPCCRNEFPSASTSAGLDSVLYQYESVGRDSVPTFQQAIQRLQEYWASVGCLVMQCSNTEVGAGTMNPLTFLRVLGPEPWNVAYVEPTIRPDDSRYGDNPNRLQRHTQFQVILKPDPGNAQDLFISSLAALGIDVKAHDIRFVEDNWESPVLGAWGLGWEIWMDGMEITQFTYFQQAGSLQLQPVSVEITYGLERILMLLQICSTGGRPLQEYTIH
;
A
#
# COMPACT_ATOMS: atom_id res chain seq x y z
N MET A 1 -39.69 -42.93 -41.43
CA MET A 1 -38.49 -43.77 -41.62
C MET A 1 -37.65 -43.63 -40.37
N SER A 2 -37.73 -44.65 -39.52
CA SER A 2 -37.10 -44.73 -38.19
C SER A 2 -35.64 -45.12 -38.33
N LEU A 3 -34.72 -44.41 -37.68
CA LEU A 3 -33.34 -44.86 -37.45
C LEU A 3 -32.90 -44.56 -36.02
N LEU A 4 -33.16 -45.57 -35.18
CA LEU A 4 -32.39 -46.14 -34.06
C LEU A 4 -31.11 -45.42 -33.58
N SER A 5 -31.19 -44.95 -32.33
CA SER A 5 -30.36 -45.29 -31.15
C SER A 5 -28.89 -45.73 -31.30
N LEU A 6 -27.99 -45.09 -30.54
CA LEU A 6 -27.18 -45.69 -29.44
C LEU A 6 -26.30 -44.61 -28.74
N PRO A 7 -26.30 -44.52 -27.39
CA PRO A 7 -25.37 -43.68 -26.64
C PRO A 7 -24.11 -44.46 -26.22
N LEU A 8 -22.94 -43.83 -26.32
CA LEU A 8 -21.66 -44.34 -25.81
C LEU A 8 -21.58 -44.16 -24.29
N ALA A 9 -21.75 -45.25 -23.56
CA ALA A 9 -21.43 -45.36 -22.15
C ALA A 9 -19.94 -45.72 -21.97
N VAL A 10 -19.20 -44.89 -21.23
CA VAL A 10 -17.85 -45.20 -20.74
C VAL A 10 -17.97 -45.53 -19.25
N PRO A 11 -17.43 -46.66 -18.76
CA PRO A 11 -17.66 -47.11 -17.39
C PRO A 11 -16.83 -46.31 -16.38
N ALA A 12 -17.51 -45.90 -15.32
CA ALA A 12 -16.92 -45.36 -14.11
C ALA A 12 -16.15 -46.46 -13.34
N VAL A 13 -14.83 -46.30 -13.25
CA VAL A 13 -13.98 -47.12 -12.38
C VAL A 13 -14.04 -46.54 -10.97
N LYS A 14 -14.73 -47.24 -10.06
CA LYS A 14 -14.60 -47.07 -8.61
C LYS A 14 -13.63 -48.12 -8.06
N PRO A 15 -12.72 -47.74 -7.17
CA PRO A 15 -12.26 -48.63 -6.11
C PRO A 15 -12.77 -48.13 -4.74
N ASN A 16 -13.66 -48.93 -4.14
CA ASN A 16 -13.97 -48.92 -2.71
C ASN A 16 -12.87 -49.74 -2.00
N GLY A 17 -12.37 -49.29 -0.84
CA GLY A 17 -11.62 -50.18 0.05
C GLY A 17 -10.56 -49.50 0.92
N SER A 18 -11.03 -48.84 1.98
CA SER A 18 -10.47 -48.81 3.34
C SER A 18 -9.07 -49.42 3.58
N LEU A 19 -8.12 -48.58 4.03
CA LEU A 19 -7.10 -48.88 5.06
C LEU A 19 -6.44 -47.55 5.52
N PRO A 20 -6.37 -47.25 6.84
CA PRO A 20 -5.76 -46.02 7.32
C PRO A 20 -4.25 -46.25 7.54
N PHE A 21 -3.41 -45.58 6.76
CA PHE A 21 -1.97 -45.53 7.04
C PHE A 21 -1.69 -44.42 8.06
N LEU A 22 -1.75 -44.80 9.34
CA LEU A 22 -1.35 -43.98 10.48
C LEU A 22 0.17 -43.72 10.42
N LEU A 23 0.58 -42.59 9.83
CA LEU A 23 1.94 -42.09 9.96
C LEU A 23 2.14 -41.55 11.39
N TYR A 24 2.65 -42.42 12.26
CA TYR A 24 3.21 -42.08 13.56
C TYR A 24 4.45 -41.18 13.37
N LEU A 25 4.27 -39.86 13.31
CA LEU A 25 5.37 -38.92 13.54
C LEU A 25 5.68 -38.91 15.04
N ARG A 26 6.66 -39.74 15.38
CA ARG A 26 7.23 -39.92 16.72
C ARG A 26 7.77 -38.56 17.22
N ARG A 27 7.07 -37.96 18.18
CA ARG A 27 7.57 -36.85 19.01
C ARG A 27 8.90 -37.27 19.65
N ALA A 28 10.00 -36.62 19.30
CA ALA A 28 11.29 -36.79 19.96
C ALA A 28 11.61 -35.57 20.82
N LYS A 29 11.58 -35.75 22.15
CA LYS A 29 12.30 -34.96 23.18
C LYS A 29 12.41 -35.84 24.44
N PRO A 30 13.29 -35.55 25.41
CA PRO A 30 14.72 -35.26 25.32
C PRO A 30 15.51 -36.16 26.32
N SER A 31 16.79 -36.43 26.07
CA SER A 31 17.69 -37.01 27.10
C SER A 31 19.05 -36.31 27.02
N LEU A 32 19.36 -35.48 28.02
CA LEU A 32 20.19 -35.83 29.18
C LEU A 32 21.65 -36.17 28.80
N LEU A 33 22.44 -35.13 28.58
CA LEU A 33 23.86 -35.11 28.93
C LEU A 33 24.14 -33.81 29.69
N ARG A 34 23.89 -33.86 31.00
CA ARG A 34 24.65 -33.06 31.98
C ARG A 34 26.05 -33.67 32.02
N HIS A 35 27.10 -32.87 31.92
CA HIS A 35 28.21 -32.87 32.89
C HIS A 35 29.19 -31.72 32.59
N PHE A 36 29.35 -30.89 33.62
CA PHE A 36 30.49 -30.02 33.95
C PHE A 36 31.00 -29.02 32.92
N TYR A 37 30.71 -27.73 33.13
CA TYR A 37 31.74 -26.76 33.52
C TYR A 37 31.11 -25.64 34.35
N ARG A 38 31.47 -25.61 35.63
CA ARG A 38 31.15 -24.56 36.60
C ARG A 38 32.25 -23.52 36.48
N GLY A 39 32.04 -22.50 35.65
CA GLY A 39 32.96 -21.38 35.48
C GLY A 39 32.23 -20.07 35.70
N ARG A 40 32.30 -19.55 36.93
CA ARG A 40 31.78 -18.24 37.32
C ARG A 40 32.73 -17.18 36.74
N LEU A 41 32.49 -16.74 35.51
CA LEU A 41 33.18 -15.56 34.98
C LEU A 41 32.54 -14.31 35.59
N VAL A 42 33.13 -13.87 36.71
CA VAL A 42 32.96 -12.52 37.23
C VAL A 42 33.70 -11.61 36.27
N VAL A 43 32.97 -10.82 35.49
CA VAL A 43 33.55 -9.74 34.68
C VAL A 43 33.99 -8.64 35.65
N PRO A 44 35.28 -8.25 35.70
CA PRO A 44 35.69 -7.10 36.50
C PRO A 44 35.17 -5.85 35.79
N CYS A 45 34.31 -5.10 36.49
CA CYS A 45 33.95 -3.74 36.10
C CYS A 45 35.20 -2.87 36.24
N CYS A 46 35.90 -2.65 35.14
CA CYS A 46 36.91 -1.60 35.08
C CYS A 46 36.19 -0.26 35.21
N ARG A 47 36.42 0.41 36.35
CA ARG A 47 36.13 1.83 36.55
C ARG A 47 36.88 2.62 35.49
N ASN A 48 36.16 3.15 34.51
CA ASN A 48 36.61 4.36 33.83
C ASN A 48 36.14 5.53 34.68
N GLU A 49 37.08 6.13 35.41
CA GLU A 49 36.90 7.45 36.00
C GLU A 49 36.78 8.46 34.86
N PHE A 50 35.55 8.90 34.57
CA PHE A 50 35.32 10.10 33.76
C PHE A 50 35.37 11.30 34.71
N PRO A 51 36.14 12.37 34.40
CA PRO A 51 36.12 13.59 35.19
C PRO A 51 34.74 14.24 35.07
N SER A 52 34.12 14.47 36.23
CA SER A 52 32.88 15.22 36.38
C SER A 52 33.11 16.68 35.99
N ALA A 53 32.76 17.05 34.76
CA ALA A 53 32.55 18.43 34.36
C ALA A 53 31.05 18.74 34.49
N SER A 54 30.72 19.55 35.48
CA SER A 54 29.42 20.17 35.66
C SER A 54 29.17 21.19 34.54
N THR A 55 28.26 20.86 33.62
CA THR A 55 27.64 21.86 32.73
C THR A 55 26.18 21.48 32.49
N SER A 56 25.32 21.80 33.44
CA SER A 56 23.85 21.70 33.32
C SER A 56 23.28 22.87 32.51
N ALA A 57 23.80 23.08 31.29
CA ALA A 57 23.32 24.09 30.37
C ALA A 57 23.52 23.58 28.94
N GLY A 58 22.53 22.85 28.41
CA GLY A 58 22.59 22.39 27.01
C GLY A 58 21.81 21.12 26.66
N LEU A 59 21.13 20.46 27.60
CA LEU A 59 20.27 19.31 27.27
C LEU A 59 18.81 19.67 26.99
N ASP A 60 18.32 20.80 27.49
CA ASP A 60 16.94 21.24 27.21
C ASP A 60 16.78 21.76 25.77
N SER A 61 17.84 22.23 25.12
CA SER A 61 17.74 22.77 23.75
C SER A 61 17.53 21.70 22.69
N VAL A 62 17.91 20.44 22.93
CA VAL A 62 17.74 19.36 21.95
C VAL A 62 16.32 18.79 21.99
N LEU A 63 15.67 18.82 23.16
CA LEU A 63 14.29 18.36 23.31
C LEU A 63 13.25 19.48 23.06
N TYR A 64 13.64 20.76 23.17
CA TYR A 64 12.79 21.90 22.80
C TYR A 64 12.81 22.29 21.32
N GLN A 65 13.60 21.59 20.49
CA GLN A 65 13.72 21.93 19.07
C GLN A 65 12.82 21.08 18.15
N TYR A 66 12.06 20.13 18.72
CA TYR A 66 11.05 19.36 18.01
C TYR A 66 9.63 19.95 18.12
N GLU A 67 9.38 20.82 19.11
CA GLU A 67 8.05 21.42 19.36
C GLU A 67 7.81 22.77 18.65
N SER A 68 8.60 23.13 17.64
CA SER A 68 8.37 24.36 16.86
C SER A 68 8.62 24.22 15.36
N VAL A 69 8.33 23.06 14.77
CA VAL A 69 8.14 23.01 13.31
C VAL A 69 6.81 23.70 13.01
N GLY A 70 6.90 24.89 12.45
CA GLY A 70 5.78 25.77 12.17
C GLY A 70 4.58 25.01 11.60
N ARG A 71 3.42 25.24 12.23
CA ARG A 71 2.15 25.22 11.54
C ARG A 71 2.33 26.10 10.30
N ASP A 72 2.06 25.57 9.11
CA ASP A 72 1.99 26.27 7.80
C ASP A 72 3.22 26.24 6.87
N SER A 73 3.98 25.14 6.81
CA SER A 73 4.82 24.86 5.62
C SER A 73 4.30 23.67 4.83
N VAL A 74 4.04 23.85 3.53
CA VAL A 74 3.65 22.77 2.60
C VAL A 74 4.68 21.64 2.68
N PRO A 75 4.24 20.37 2.83
CA PRO A 75 5.17 19.25 2.94
C PRO A 75 6.03 19.12 1.69
N THR A 76 7.30 18.80 1.88
CA THR A 76 8.14 18.33 0.77
C THR A 76 7.66 16.98 0.26
N PHE A 77 8.07 16.59 -0.95
CA PHE A 77 7.71 15.29 -1.52
C PHE A 77 8.06 14.11 -0.62
N GLN A 78 9.24 14.13 0.00
CA GLN A 78 9.67 13.12 0.96
C GLN A 78 8.81 13.14 2.23
N GLN A 79 8.50 14.32 2.76
CA GLN A 79 7.64 14.44 3.95
C GLN A 79 6.23 13.93 3.68
N ALA A 80 5.69 14.17 2.50
CA ALA A 80 4.37 13.67 2.10
C ALA A 80 4.33 12.14 2.08
N ILE A 81 5.35 11.50 1.49
CA ILE A 81 5.51 10.04 1.52
C ILE A 81 5.57 9.53 2.97
N GLN A 82 6.41 10.15 3.80
CA GLN A 82 6.58 9.75 5.20
C GLN A 82 5.26 9.87 5.98
N ARG A 83 4.54 10.99 5.84
CA ARG A 83 3.24 11.21 6.48
C ARG A 83 2.20 10.17 6.06
N LEU A 84 2.13 9.82 4.78
CA LEU A 84 1.22 8.75 4.32
C LEU A 84 1.62 7.39 4.85
N GLN A 85 2.91 7.06 4.86
CA GLN A 85 3.39 5.79 5.44
C GLN A 85 3.05 5.70 6.93
N GLU A 86 3.29 6.77 7.70
CA GLU A 86 2.96 6.85 9.13
C GLU A 86 1.45 6.74 9.36
N TYR A 87 0.65 7.47 8.58
CA TYR A 87 -0.81 7.41 8.66
C TYR A 87 -1.33 5.99 8.40
N TRP A 88 -0.95 5.38 7.28
CA TRP A 88 -1.44 4.06 6.92
C TRP A 88 -0.90 2.96 7.84
N ALA A 89 0.33 3.11 8.36
CA ALA A 89 0.84 2.25 9.43
C ALA A 89 -0.03 2.35 10.69
N SER A 90 -0.47 3.55 11.07
CA SER A 90 -1.36 3.76 12.23
C SER A 90 -2.76 3.14 12.05
N VAL A 91 -3.23 3.03 10.79
CA VAL A 91 -4.47 2.34 10.40
C VAL A 91 -4.30 0.81 10.38
N GLY A 92 -3.07 0.31 10.53
CA GLY A 92 -2.75 -1.12 10.57
C GLY A 92 -2.30 -1.71 9.23
N CYS A 93 -1.88 -0.88 8.27
CA CYS A 93 -1.27 -1.35 7.03
C CYS A 93 0.21 -1.69 7.23
N LEU A 94 0.66 -2.76 6.58
CA LEU A 94 2.08 -3.05 6.43
C LEU A 94 2.71 -2.03 5.47
N VAL A 95 3.76 -1.34 5.91
CA VAL A 95 4.52 -0.45 5.03
C VAL A 95 5.56 -1.26 4.27
N MET A 96 5.37 -1.41 2.96
CA MET A 96 6.22 -2.21 2.09
C MET A 96 7.02 -1.33 1.12
N GLN A 97 8.00 -1.95 0.45
CA GLN A 97 8.82 -1.29 -0.56
C GLN A 97 8.24 -1.50 -1.96
N CYS A 98 8.63 -0.65 -2.90
CA CYS A 98 8.25 -0.77 -4.30
C CYS A 98 8.75 -2.08 -4.93
N SER A 99 8.20 -2.43 -6.08
CA SER A 99 8.75 -3.51 -6.89
C SER A 99 10.17 -3.17 -7.33
N ASN A 100 11.02 -4.19 -7.51
CA ASN A 100 12.34 -4.03 -8.12
C ASN A 100 12.29 -4.03 -9.65
N THR A 101 11.13 -4.33 -10.24
CA THR A 101 10.88 -4.31 -11.69
C THR A 101 10.02 -3.12 -12.07
N GLU A 102 10.17 -2.63 -13.29
CA GLU A 102 9.32 -1.60 -13.85
C GLU A 102 7.86 -2.08 -13.94
N VAL A 103 6.93 -1.26 -13.47
CA VAL A 103 5.49 -1.54 -13.50
C VAL A 103 4.70 -0.31 -13.97
N GLY A 104 3.57 -0.56 -14.63
CA GLY A 104 2.68 0.49 -15.17
C GLY A 104 1.63 1.01 -14.16
N ALA A 105 1.51 0.34 -13.01
CA ALA A 105 0.70 0.77 -11.87
C ALA A 105 1.10 -0.02 -10.61
N GLY A 106 0.82 0.54 -9.43
CA GLY A 106 0.91 -0.15 -8.14
C GLY A 106 0.14 -1.47 -8.09
N THR A 107 -0.95 -1.58 -8.84
CA THR A 107 -1.75 -2.79 -9.00
C THR A 107 -0.96 -3.99 -9.53
N MET A 108 0.03 -3.76 -10.40
CA MET A 108 0.85 -4.83 -11.00
C MET A 108 1.90 -5.38 -10.04
N ASN A 109 2.19 -4.68 -8.94
CA ASN A 109 3.14 -5.15 -7.95
C ASN A 109 2.61 -6.45 -7.31
N PRO A 110 3.44 -7.50 -7.11
CA PRO A 110 3.05 -8.74 -6.44
C PRO A 110 2.39 -8.55 -5.07
N LEU A 111 2.73 -7.46 -4.36
CA LEU A 111 2.13 -7.08 -3.08
C LEU A 111 0.65 -6.72 -3.18
N THR A 112 0.17 -6.38 -4.37
CA THR A 112 -1.24 -6.17 -4.68
C THR A 112 -1.78 -7.36 -5.46
N PHE A 113 -1.31 -7.59 -6.69
CA PHE A 113 -1.92 -8.54 -7.62
C PHE A 113 -2.05 -9.96 -7.06
N LEU A 114 -1.00 -10.50 -6.43
CA LEU A 114 -1.05 -11.86 -5.87
C LEU A 114 -1.81 -11.91 -4.55
N ARG A 115 -1.83 -10.81 -3.80
CA ARG A 115 -2.42 -10.74 -2.46
C ARG A 115 -3.92 -10.53 -2.48
N VAL A 116 -4.47 -9.96 -3.54
CA VAL A 116 -5.94 -9.83 -3.69
C VAL A 116 -6.62 -11.17 -3.98
N LEU A 117 -5.94 -12.14 -4.61
CA LEU A 117 -6.51 -13.42 -5.08
C LEU A 117 -6.95 -14.39 -3.96
N GLY A 118 -6.23 -14.45 -2.84
CA GLY A 118 -6.49 -15.42 -1.76
C GLY A 118 -7.66 -15.04 -0.85
N PRO A 119 -8.06 -15.88 0.13
CA PRO A 119 -9.01 -15.48 1.17
C PRO A 119 -8.35 -14.70 2.32
N GLU A 120 -7.01 -14.67 2.39
CA GLU A 120 -6.30 -14.07 3.53
C GLU A 120 -6.48 -12.55 3.57
N PRO A 121 -6.68 -11.96 4.78
CA PRO A 121 -6.71 -10.52 4.94
C PRO A 121 -5.34 -9.94 4.62
N TRP A 122 -5.34 -8.74 4.02
CA TRP A 122 -4.12 -8.08 3.57
C TRP A 122 -4.30 -6.57 3.54
N ASN A 123 -3.61 -5.88 4.45
CA ASN A 123 -3.56 -4.43 4.49
C ASN A 123 -2.12 -3.99 4.24
N VAL A 124 -1.87 -3.27 3.15
CA VAL A 124 -0.52 -2.85 2.76
C VAL A 124 -0.56 -1.42 2.21
N ALA A 125 0.50 -0.67 2.49
CA ALA A 125 0.74 0.65 1.92
C ALA A 125 2.20 0.73 1.42
N TYR A 126 2.41 1.27 0.23
CA TYR A 126 3.76 1.42 -0.33
C TYR A 126 3.81 2.51 -1.39
N VAL A 127 5.02 2.97 -1.67
CA VAL A 127 5.29 3.85 -2.81
C VAL A 127 5.61 2.99 -4.02
N GLU A 128 5.05 3.30 -5.18
CA GLU A 128 5.38 2.64 -6.44
C GLU A 128 5.80 3.67 -7.50
N PRO A 129 7.08 3.68 -7.91
CA PRO A 129 7.50 4.39 -9.12
C PRO A 129 6.89 3.70 -10.34
N THR A 130 5.96 4.39 -10.99
CA THR A 130 5.17 3.86 -12.10
C THR A 130 5.66 4.43 -13.41
N ILE A 131 5.81 3.58 -14.42
CA ILE A 131 6.30 3.94 -15.75
C ILE A 131 5.22 3.66 -16.80
N ARG A 132 4.80 4.71 -17.50
CA ARG A 132 3.84 4.66 -18.61
C ARG A 132 4.47 5.34 -19.83
N PRO A 133 5.12 4.57 -20.73
CA PRO A 133 5.78 5.11 -21.90
C PRO A 133 4.88 6.01 -22.76
N ASP A 134 3.62 5.63 -22.92
CA ASP A 134 2.63 6.31 -23.76
C ASP A 134 2.21 7.69 -23.21
N ASP A 135 2.40 7.93 -21.90
CA ASP A 135 2.11 9.19 -21.25
C ASP A 135 3.25 10.22 -21.40
N SER A 136 4.36 9.85 -22.04
CA SER A 136 5.46 10.79 -22.27
C SER A 136 5.03 11.93 -23.20
N ARG A 137 5.35 13.16 -22.80
CA ARG A 137 5.16 14.38 -23.60
C ARG A 137 6.44 15.21 -23.64
N TYR A 138 7.61 14.56 -23.56
CA TYR A 138 8.95 15.20 -23.60
C TYR A 138 9.18 16.33 -22.58
N GLY A 139 8.35 16.43 -21.54
CA GLY A 139 8.38 17.51 -20.55
C GLY A 139 7.54 18.74 -20.90
N ASP A 140 6.85 18.74 -22.05
CA ASP A 140 6.02 19.87 -22.50
C ASP A 140 4.66 19.93 -21.76
N ASN A 141 4.17 18.79 -21.27
CA ASN A 141 2.91 18.72 -20.53
C ASN A 141 3.17 18.78 -19.02
N PRO A 142 2.57 19.72 -18.27
CA PRO A 142 2.80 19.86 -16.84
C PRO A 142 2.19 18.72 -15.99
N ASN A 143 1.20 18.00 -16.53
CA ASN A 143 0.40 17.01 -15.80
C ASN A 143 0.59 15.57 -16.30
N ARG A 144 1.28 15.36 -17.42
CA ARG A 144 1.56 14.03 -18.00
C ARG A 144 3.05 13.73 -18.00
N LEU A 145 3.42 12.77 -17.16
CA LEU A 145 4.79 12.31 -16.99
C LEU A 145 4.88 10.85 -17.45
N GLN A 146 5.97 10.51 -18.13
CA GLN A 146 6.29 9.11 -18.44
C GLN A 146 6.48 8.29 -17.17
N ARG A 147 7.06 8.91 -16.13
CA ARG A 147 7.29 8.30 -14.83
C ARG A 147 6.71 9.19 -13.76
N HIS A 148 5.84 8.64 -12.93
CA HIS A 148 5.22 9.29 -11.78
C HIS A 148 5.23 8.34 -10.59
N THR A 149 4.94 8.87 -9.41
CA THR A 149 5.06 8.15 -8.16
C THR A 149 3.67 7.94 -7.57
N GLN A 150 3.24 6.69 -7.57
CA GLN A 150 2.00 6.32 -6.92
C GLN A 150 2.25 6.04 -5.45
N PHE A 151 1.32 6.46 -4.60
CA PHE A 151 1.18 5.85 -3.28
C PHE A 151 0.05 4.85 -3.38
N GLN A 152 0.34 3.60 -3.07
CA GLN A 152 -0.56 2.48 -3.26
C GLN A 152 -1.01 1.95 -1.91
N VAL A 153 -2.30 1.75 -1.74
CA VAL A 153 -2.90 1.14 -0.56
C VAL A 153 -3.86 0.04 -0.98
N ILE A 154 -3.74 -1.12 -0.32
CA ILE A 154 -4.73 -2.20 -0.41
C ILE A 154 -5.28 -2.45 0.98
N LEU A 155 -6.60 -2.50 1.09
CA LEU A 155 -7.33 -2.91 2.29
C LEU A 155 -8.17 -4.14 1.95
N LYS A 156 -7.92 -5.22 2.66
CA LYS A 156 -8.62 -6.49 2.43
C LYS A 156 -8.87 -7.21 3.76
N PRO A 157 -10.13 -7.51 4.09
CA PRO A 157 -11.36 -7.18 3.34
C PRO A 157 -11.65 -5.67 3.32
N ASP A 158 -12.63 -5.25 2.53
CA ASP A 158 -13.20 -3.89 2.62
C ASP A 158 -13.58 -3.55 4.07
N PRO A 159 -13.02 -2.46 4.65
CA PRO A 159 -13.34 -2.06 6.01
C PRO A 159 -14.72 -1.38 6.16
N GLY A 160 -15.38 -1.03 5.06
CA GLY A 160 -16.71 -0.37 5.05
C GLY A 160 -16.67 1.14 5.29
N ASN A 161 -15.54 1.71 5.72
CA ASN A 161 -15.30 3.14 5.91
C ASN A 161 -14.09 3.65 5.10
N ALA A 162 -13.78 3.01 3.97
CA ALA A 162 -12.56 3.25 3.22
C ALA A 162 -12.47 4.70 2.67
N GLN A 163 -13.61 5.34 2.39
CA GLN A 163 -13.67 6.76 2.00
C GLN A 163 -13.26 7.69 3.16
N ASP A 164 -13.72 7.41 4.39
CA ASP A 164 -13.35 8.21 5.57
C ASP A 164 -11.85 8.08 5.89
N LEU A 165 -11.31 6.88 5.71
CA LEU A 165 -9.87 6.62 5.83
C LEU A 165 -9.06 7.40 4.79
N PHE A 166 -9.57 7.49 3.56
CA PHE A 166 -8.96 8.32 2.52
C PHE A 166 -9.00 9.80 2.88
N ILE A 167 -10.17 10.33 3.27
CA ILE A 167 -10.32 11.75 3.66
C ILE A 167 -9.39 12.10 4.83
N SER A 168 -9.30 11.22 5.83
CA SER A 168 -8.41 11.39 6.98
C SER A 168 -6.92 11.34 6.59
N SER A 169 -6.56 10.58 5.55
CA SER A 169 -5.20 10.57 4.99
C SER A 169 -4.83 11.91 4.35
N LEU A 170 -5.77 12.60 3.70
CA LEU A 170 -5.56 13.94 3.15
C LEU A 170 -5.36 14.97 4.27
N ALA A 171 -6.12 14.86 5.35
CA ALA A 171 -5.92 15.68 6.53
C ALA A 171 -4.52 15.42 7.17
N ALA A 172 -4.05 14.17 7.19
CA ALA A 172 -2.71 13.82 7.67
C ALA A 172 -1.59 14.41 6.80
N LEU A 173 -1.82 14.59 5.49
CA LEU A 173 -0.90 15.32 4.61
C LEU A 173 -0.86 16.83 4.92
N GLY A 174 -1.84 17.36 5.66
CA GLY A 174 -1.99 18.77 5.97
C GLY A 174 -2.95 19.51 5.03
N ILE A 175 -3.82 18.78 4.33
CA ILE A 175 -4.83 19.34 3.44
C ILE A 175 -6.07 19.69 4.26
N ASP A 176 -6.55 20.93 4.18
CA ASP A 176 -7.86 21.29 4.73
C ASP A 176 -8.97 20.85 3.78
N VAL A 177 -9.50 19.65 4.03
CA VAL A 177 -10.56 19.05 3.21
C VAL A 177 -11.81 19.94 3.09
N LYS A 178 -12.05 20.86 4.03
CA LYS A 178 -13.20 21.79 3.96
C LYS A 178 -12.93 23.00 3.05
N ALA A 179 -11.67 23.31 2.79
CA ALA A 179 -11.27 24.42 1.94
C ALA A 179 -11.19 24.03 0.45
N HIS A 180 -11.15 22.73 0.14
CA HIS A 180 -11.02 22.20 -1.21
C HIS A 180 -12.31 21.52 -1.69
N ASP A 181 -12.59 21.59 -2.99
CA ASP A 181 -13.73 20.90 -3.59
C ASP A 181 -13.34 19.46 -3.96
N ILE A 182 -13.67 18.50 -3.09
CA ILE A 182 -13.41 17.07 -3.29
C ILE A 182 -14.67 16.38 -3.83
N ARG A 183 -14.55 15.76 -5.00
CA ARG A 183 -15.64 15.05 -5.67
C ARG A 183 -15.25 13.60 -5.95
N PHE A 184 -16.18 12.69 -5.68
CA PHE A 184 -16.09 11.29 -6.05
C PHE A 184 -16.90 11.09 -7.33
N VAL A 185 -16.23 10.93 -8.45
CA VAL A 185 -16.84 10.72 -9.77
C VAL A 185 -16.81 9.23 -10.05
N GLU A 186 -17.97 8.61 -10.27
CA GLU A 186 -18.06 7.17 -10.56
C GLU A 186 -17.28 6.84 -11.83
N ASP A 187 -16.33 5.91 -11.71
CA ASP A 187 -15.57 5.38 -12.83
C ASP A 187 -15.18 3.92 -12.56
N ASN A 188 -15.51 3.06 -13.52
CA ASN A 188 -15.17 1.64 -13.41
C ASN A 188 -13.78 1.41 -13.95
N TRP A 189 -12.97 0.69 -13.19
CA TRP A 189 -11.61 0.36 -13.59
C TRP A 189 -11.53 -1.05 -14.18
N GLU A 190 -10.87 -1.19 -15.32
CA GLU A 190 -10.61 -2.46 -15.97
C GLU A 190 -9.16 -2.54 -16.49
N SER A 191 -8.52 -3.68 -16.28
CA SER A 191 -7.24 -4.04 -16.90
C SER A 191 -7.34 -5.41 -17.57
N PRO A 192 -7.48 -5.45 -18.91
CA PRO A 192 -7.54 -6.71 -19.65
C PRO A 192 -6.29 -7.58 -19.48
N VAL A 193 -5.11 -6.95 -19.34
CA VAL A 193 -3.82 -7.64 -19.19
C VAL A 193 -3.75 -8.42 -17.87
N LEU A 194 -4.33 -7.88 -16.80
CA LEU A 194 -4.37 -8.53 -15.49
C LEU A 194 -5.63 -9.41 -15.32
N GLY A 195 -6.55 -9.41 -16.29
CA GLY A 195 -7.86 -10.03 -16.15
C GLY A 195 -8.61 -9.51 -14.92
N ALA A 196 -8.41 -8.22 -14.61
CA ALA A 196 -8.85 -7.59 -13.37
C ALA A 196 -9.81 -6.45 -13.67
N TRP A 197 -10.86 -6.32 -12.86
CA TRP A 197 -11.79 -5.22 -12.94
C TRP A 197 -12.42 -4.93 -11.58
N GLY A 198 -12.90 -3.71 -11.41
CA GLY A 198 -13.51 -3.24 -10.18
C GLY A 198 -14.43 -2.06 -10.38
N LEU A 199 -15.33 -1.87 -9.43
CA LEU A 199 -16.17 -0.67 -9.35
C LEU A 199 -15.41 0.39 -8.57
N GLY A 200 -15.53 1.66 -8.94
CA GLY A 200 -14.66 2.66 -8.38
C GLY A 200 -15.13 4.08 -8.53
N TRP A 201 -14.26 4.97 -8.05
CA TRP A 201 -14.40 6.39 -8.20
C TRP A 201 -13.05 6.99 -8.58
N GLU A 202 -13.07 7.92 -9.51
CA GLU A 202 -12.03 8.93 -9.62
C GLU A 202 -12.29 10.02 -8.57
N ILE A 203 -11.24 10.37 -7.82
CA ILE A 203 -11.32 11.44 -6.83
C ILE A 203 -10.68 12.69 -7.42
N TRP A 204 -11.49 13.72 -7.55
CA TRP A 204 -11.12 15.02 -8.08
C TRP A 204 -11.01 16.03 -6.94
N MET A 205 -9.91 16.79 -6.90
CA MET A 205 -9.70 17.89 -5.97
C MET A 205 -9.39 19.16 -6.76
N ASP A 206 -10.19 20.20 -6.56
CA ASP A 206 -10.08 21.48 -7.30
C ASP A 206 -9.98 21.28 -8.83
N GLY A 207 -10.76 20.32 -9.33
CA GLY A 207 -10.86 19.93 -10.74
C GLY A 207 -9.58 19.32 -11.35
N MET A 208 -8.74 18.71 -10.53
CA MET A 208 -7.70 17.76 -10.98
C MET A 208 -7.92 16.40 -10.31
N GLU A 209 -7.86 15.33 -11.09
CA GLU A 209 -7.90 13.95 -10.59
C GLU A 209 -6.63 13.64 -9.78
N ILE A 210 -6.80 13.32 -8.49
CA ILE A 210 -5.70 13.08 -7.55
C ILE A 210 -5.56 11.63 -7.11
N THR A 211 -6.61 10.83 -7.19
CA THR A 211 -6.62 9.46 -6.66
C THR A 211 -7.63 8.60 -7.40
N GLN A 212 -7.26 7.35 -7.67
CA GLN A 212 -8.20 6.31 -8.11
C GLN A 212 -8.62 5.46 -6.90
N PHE A 213 -9.92 5.24 -6.77
CA PHE A 213 -10.50 4.31 -5.81
C PHE A 213 -11.08 3.11 -6.56
N THR A 214 -10.77 1.88 -6.16
CA THR A 214 -11.24 0.68 -6.87
C THR A 214 -11.55 -0.47 -5.92
N TYR A 215 -12.76 -1.01 -6.02
CA TYR A 215 -13.22 -2.21 -5.34
C TYR A 215 -13.09 -3.39 -6.29
N PHE A 216 -12.03 -4.19 -6.13
CA PHE A 216 -11.77 -5.32 -7.02
C PHE A 216 -12.88 -6.37 -6.92
N GLN A 217 -13.52 -6.62 -8.07
CA GLN A 217 -14.47 -7.73 -8.21
C GLN A 217 -13.78 -8.98 -8.76
N GLN A 218 -12.76 -8.78 -9.59
CA GLN A 218 -12.02 -9.85 -10.24
C GLN A 218 -10.54 -9.47 -10.36
N ALA A 219 -9.65 -10.46 -10.25
CA ALA A 219 -8.26 -10.36 -10.65
C ALA A 219 -7.77 -11.71 -11.20
N GLY A 220 -6.91 -11.71 -12.22
CA GLY A 220 -6.42 -12.95 -12.84
C GLY A 220 -7.56 -13.82 -13.39
N SER A 221 -8.66 -13.21 -13.82
CA SER A 221 -9.89 -13.91 -14.24
C SER A 221 -10.57 -14.75 -13.16
N LEU A 222 -10.25 -14.50 -11.88
CA LEU A 222 -10.87 -15.13 -10.72
C LEU A 222 -11.68 -14.10 -9.94
N GLN A 223 -12.90 -14.49 -9.55
CA GLN A 223 -13.74 -13.66 -8.70
C GLN A 223 -13.15 -13.60 -7.29
N LEU A 224 -13.06 -12.39 -6.72
CA LEU A 224 -12.44 -12.20 -5.41
C LEU A 224 -13.45 -12.38 -4.28
N GLN A 225 -13.05 -13.17 -3.27
CA GLN A 225 -13.79 -13.32 -2.01
C GLN A 225 -12.77 -13.44 -0.87
N PRO A 226 -12.59 -12.41 -0.02
CA PRO A 226 -13.33 -11.14 0.05
C PRO A 226 -12.90 -10.09 -0.97
N VAL A 227 -13.75 -9.08 -1.20
CA VAL A 227 -13.44 -7.88 -2.01
C VAL A 227 -12.30 -7.10 -1.37
N SER A 228 -11.37 -6.63 -2.21
CA SER A 228 -10.26 -5.79 -1.81
C SER A 228 -10.49 -4.35 -2.30
N VAL A 229 -10.14 -3.38 -1.46
CA VAL A 229 -10.19 -1.96 -1.80
C VAL A 229 -8.78 -1.49 -2.15
N GLU A 230 -8.66 -0.89 -3.31
CA GLU A 230 -7.45 -0.22 -3.81
C GLU A 230 -7.64 1.30 -3.76
N ILE A 231 -6.64 1.98 -3.20
CA ILE A 231 -6.55 3.43 -3.18
C ILE A 231 -5.19 3.81 -3.76
N THR A 232 -5.21 4.50 -4.90
CA THR A 232 -4.01 4.82 -5.68
C THR A 232 -3.87 6.32 -5.81
N TYR A 233 -2.96 6.92 -5.04
CA TYR A 233 -2.72 8.35 -5.02
C TYR A 233 -1.72 8.76 -6.10
N GLY A 234 -1.98 9.85 -6.81
CA GLY A 234 -1.00 10.54 -7.64
C GLY A 234 -0.25 11.60 -6.83
N LEU A 235 0.91 11.25 -6.28
CA LEU A 235 1.63 12.12 -5.33
C LEU A 235 2.05 13.46 -5.95
N GLU A 236 2.53 13.45 -7.19
CA GLU A 236 2.91 14.67 -7.90
C GLU A 236 1.73 15.64 -8.01
N ARG A 237 0.55 15.14 -8.42
CA ARG A 237 -0.65 15.96 -8.58
C ARG A 237 -1.13 16.56 -7.25
N ILE A 238 -1.18 15.75 -6.19
CA ILE A 238 -1.56 16.21 -4.85
C ILE A 238 -0.63 17.32 -4.37
N LEU A 239 0.68 17.13 -4.50
CA LEU A 239 1.65 18.10 -4.00
C LEU A 239 1.74 19.36 -4.86
N MET A 240 1.57 19.23 -6.18
CA MET A 240 1.45 20.38 -7.08
C MET A 240 0.28 21.28 -6.64
N LEU A 241 -0.89 20.70 -6.36
CA LEU A 241 -2.04 21.47 -5.89
C LEU A 241 -1.74 22.18 -4.57
N LEU A 242 -1.14 21.50 -3.60
CA LEU A 242 -0.80 22.10 -2.30
C LEU A 242 0.21 23.26 -2.43
N GLN A 243 1.23 23.10 -3.29
CA GLN A 243 2.22 24.13 -3.53
C GLN A 243 1.62 25.35 -4.27
N ILE A 244 0.78 25.12 -5.29
CA ILE A 244 0.09 26.18 -6.03
C ILE A 244 -0.83 26.98 -5.10
N CYS A 245 -1.62 26.31 -4.26
CA CYS A 245 -2.50 26.98 -3.30
C CYS A 245 -1.71 27.80 -2.27
N SER A 246 -0.58 27.29 -1.78
CA SER A 246 0.26 28.03 -0.83
C SER A 246 0.95 29.27 -1.42
N THR A 247 1.18 29.27 -2.73
CA THR A 247 1.83 30.39 -3.44
C THR A 247 0.82 31.40 -4.00
N GLY A 248 -0.48 31.18 -3.78
CA GLY A 248 -1.55 32.04 -4.32
C GLY A 248 -1.74 31.92 -5.84
N GLY A 249 -1.16 30.88 -6.46
CA GLY A 249 -1.37 30.58 -7.87
C GLY A 249 -2.76 29.97 -8.11
N ARG A 250 -3.36 30.21 -9.27
CA ARG A 250 -4.55 29.45 -9.70
C ARG A 250 -4.12 28.05 -10.17
N PRO A 251 -4.92 26.99 -9.95
CA PRO A 251 -4.68 25.69 -10.54
C PRO A 251 -4.52 25.83 -12.06
N LEU A 252 -3.61 25.06 -12.67
CA LEU A 252 -3.30 25.06 -14.12
C LEU A 252 -4.46 24.51 -15.00
N GLN A 253 -5.72 24.73 -14.61
CA GLN A 253 -6.91 24.30 -15.34
C GLN A 253 -7.07 24.94 -16.73
N GLU A 254 -6.31 25.98 -17.07
CA GLU A 254 -6.38 26.62 -18.39
C GLU A 254 -5.70 25.82 -19.52
N TYR A 255 -5.09 24.66 -19.24
CA TYR A 255 -4.56 23.77 -20.27
C TYR A 255 -5.27 22.41 -20.31
N THR A 256 -6.59 22.44 -20.41
CA THR A 256 -7.36 21.28 -20.91
C THR A 256 -7.16 21.21 -22.43
N ILE A 257 -6.30 20.30 -22.89
CA ILE A 257 -6.18 19.97 -24.31
C ILE A 257 -7.35 19.06 -24.67
N HIS A 258 -8.19 19.52 -25.60
CA HIS A 258 -9.18 18.72 -26.33
C HIS A 258 -8.54 17.53 -27.06
#